data_AF-A0A0F9SB30-F1
#
_entry.id   AF-A0A0F9SB30-F1
#
_cell.length_a   1.000
_cell.length_b   1.000
_cell.length_c   1.000
_cell.angle_alpha   90.00
_cell.angle_beta   90.00
_cell.angle_gamma   90.00
#
_symmetry.space_group_name_H-M   'P 1'
#
loop_
_entity.id
_entity.type
_entity.pdbx_description
1 polymer ?
#
loop_
_entity_poly.entity_id
_entity_poly.type
_entity_poly.pdbx_seq_one_letter_code
_entity_poly.pdbx_strand_id
1 'polypeptide(L)'
;MARKNRDQGIQPGEDSVKNATEAKKDRNKSRRVAKRSALLIILAFVVDNDPKKSLATEVALLTPGQRMGGGGPSKLKVFVDLFIANSEVNGLQIYQDFGIGQSDMRKIARNLIKRQSPEKRIWVHYDKASDTYSVKGVGSEPPEGWTGYRPVEVDDVEII
;
A
#
# COMPACT_ATOMS: atom_id res chain seq x y z
N MET A 1 -53.52 -2.44 11.96
CA MET A 1 -52.57 -1.33 12.25
C MET A 1 -51.23 -1.98 12.58
N ALA A 2 -50.28 -2.10 11.62
CA ALA A 2 -49.16 -1.16 11.36
C ALA A 2 -48.31 -0.86 12.62
N ARG A 3 -46.97 -0.93 12.67
CA ARG A 3 -45.85 -1.27 11.77
C ARG A 3 -44.59 -1.34 12.66
N LYS A 4 -43.68 -2.31 12.41
CA LYS A 4 -42.21 -2.26 12.50
C LYS A 4 -41.54 -1.53 13.69
N ASN A 5 -41.09 -2.29 14.69
CA ASN A 5 -39.88 -1.96 15.44
C ASN A 5 -38.66 -2.28 14.56
N ARG A 6 -38.15 -1.24 13.90
CA ARG A 6 -36.94 -1.31 13.07
C ARG A 6 -35.77 -0.96 13.97
N ASP A 7 -35.00 -1.99 14.29
CA ASP A 7 -33.64 -1.93 14.85
C ASP A 7 -32.84 -0.82 14.13
N GLN A 8 -32.72 0.34 14.77
CA GLN A 8 -31.85 1.41 14.29
C GLN A 8 -30.44 1.08 14.75
N GLY A 9 -29.76 0.26 13.95
CA GLY A 9 -28.31 0.13 14.03
C GLY A 9 -27.68 1.51 13.91
N ILE A 10 -27.15 2.02 15.03
CA ILE A 10 -26.35 3.24 15.09
C ILE A 10 -25.10 2.96 14.25
N GLN A 11 -25.13 3.36 12.97
CA GLN A 11 -23.92 3.41 12.17
C GLN A 11 -23.07 4.58 12.70
N PRO A 12 -21.82 4.33 13.15
CA PRO A 12 -20.96 5.41 13.61
C PRO A 12 -20.72 6.38 12.44
N GLY A 13 -21.12 7.65 12.62
CA GLY A 13 -21.03 8.68 11.60
C GLY A 13 -19.60 8.84 11.06
N GLU A 14 -19.46 9.15 9.78
CA GLU A 14 -18.18 9.26 9.06
C GLU A 14 -17.12 10.09 9.80
N ASP A 15 -17.53 11.11 10.53
CA ASP A 15 -16.64 11.98 11.30
C ASP A 15 -16.01 11.26 12.51
N SER A 16 -16.73 10.33 13.15
CA SER A 16 -16.21 9.51 14.24
C SER A 16 -15.13 8.53 13.76
N VAL A 17 -15.28 8.03 12.52
CA VAL A 17 -14.33 7.12 11.89
C VAL A 17 -13.08 7.87 11.44
N LYS A 18 -13.23 9.06 10.85
CA LYS A 18 -12.11 9.93 10.46
C LYS A 18 -11.28 10.33 11.69
N ASN A 19 -11.93 10.81 12.75
CA ASN A 19 -11.26 11.18 14.00
C ASN A 19 -10.52 10.00 14.66
N ALA A 20 -11.12 8.80 14.63
CA ALA A 20 -10.46 7.59 15.15
C ALA A 20 -9.22 7.17 14.32
N THR A 21 -9.23 7.41 13.01
CA THR A 21 -8.06 7.13 12.15
C THR A 21 -6.93 8.15 12.33
N GLU A 22 -7.27 9.42 12.53
CA GLU A 22 -6.29 10.49 12.81
C GLU A 22 -5.65 10.30 14.18
N ALA A 23 -6.46 10.05 15.22
CA ALA A 23 -5.96 9.73 16.56
C ALA A 23 -5.02 8.51 16.58
N LYS A 24 -5.30 7.47 15.75
CA LYS A 24 -4.40 6.32 15.59
C LYS A 24 -3.09 6.69 14.90
N LYS A 25 -3.12 7.57 13.88
CA LYS A 25 -1.92 8.05 13.19
C LYS A 25 -1.05 8.88 14.14
N ASP A 26 -1.66 9.78 14.89
CA ASP A 26 -0.95 10.66 15.83
C ASP A 26 -0.37 9.88 17.01
N ARG A 27 -1.11 8.92 17.56
CA ARG A 27 -0.59 8.00 18.58
C ARG A 27 0.60 7.18 18.07
N ASN A 28 0.54 6.74 16.81
CA ASN A 28 1.66 6.00 16.21
C ASN A 28 2.86 6.91 15.95
N LYS A 29 2.63 8.17 15.57
CA LYS A 29 3.67 9.19 15.38
C LYS A 29 4.35 9.53 16.71
N SER A 30 3.58 9.84 17.76
CA SER A 30 4.10 10.14 19.09
C SER A 30 4.87 8.96 19.68
N ARG A 31 4.36 7.72 19.52
CA ARG A 31 5.08 6.50 19.92
C ARG A 31 6.41 6.32 19.18
N ARG A 32 6.48 6.65 17.89
CA ARG A 32 7.75 6.60 17.12
C ARG A 32 8.75 7.63 17.62
N VAL A 33 8.28 8.85 17.88
CA VAL A 33 9.13 9.94 18.41
C VAL A 33 9.67 9.59 19.79
N ALA A 34 8.82 9.13 20.71
CA ALA A 34 9.20 8.73 22.07
C ALA A 34 10.22 7.58 22.08
N LYS A 35 10.04 6.59 21.19
CA LYS A 35 11.02 5.49 21.04
C LYS A 35 12.37 5.98 20.53
N ARG A 36 12.36 6.91 19.55
CA ARG A 36 13.58 7.49 19.00
C ARG A 36 14.32 8.33 20.04
N SER A 37 13.60 9.15 20.82
CA SER A 37 14.21 9.95 21.89
C SER A 37 14.78 9.07 23.00
N ALA A 38 14.07 8.02 23.42
CA ALA A 38 14.57 7.08 24.42
C ALA A 38 15.87 6.38 23.97
N LEU A 39 15.93 5.94 22.71
CA LEU A 39 17.14 5.32 22.16
C LEU A 39 18.32 6.29 22.08
N LEU A 40 18.09 7.56 21.78
CA LEU A 40 19.16 8.58 21.78
C LEU A 40 19.70 8.82 23.19
N ILE A 41 18.84 8.84 24.20
CA ILE A 41 19.26 8.97 25.61
C ILE A 41 20.10 7.76 26.03
N ILE A 42 19.65 6.55 25.68
CA ILE A 42 20.40 5.31 25.97
C ILE A 42 21.74 5.33 25.24
N LEU A 43 21.78 5.75 23.97
CA LEU A 43 23.02 5.81 23.19
C LEU A 43 24.01 6.83 23.77
N ALA A 44 23.54 8.01 24.17
CA ALA A 44 24.37 9.01 24.82
C ALA A 44 24.96 8.46 26.14
N PHE A 45 24.13 7.84 26.97
CA PHE A 45 24.57 7.19 28.20
C PHE A 45 25.63 6.10 27.95
N VAL A 46 25.42 5.25 26.93
CA VAL A 46 26.36 4.19 26.58
C VAL A 46 27.66 4.75 26.04
N VAL A 47 27.64 5.80 25.22
CA VAL A 47 28.87 6.43 24.73
C VAL A 47 29.69 7.04 25.87
N ASP A 48 29.02 7.62 26.88
CA ASP A 48 29.70 8.24 28.03
C ASP A 48 30.23 7.20 29.03
N ASN A 49 29.65 6.00 29.09
CA ASN A 49 29.96 4.99 30.12
C ASN A 49 30.57 3.68 29.58
N ASP A 50 30.61 3.45 28.27
CA ASP A 50 31.27 2.30 27.65
C ASP A 50 32.58 2.72 26.97
N PRO A 51 33.74 2.63 27.65
CA PRO A 51 35.03 3.01 27.09
C PRO A 51 35.44 2.16 25.89
N LYS A 52 34.86 0.97 25.71
CA LYS A 52 35.13 0.09 24.55
C LYS A 52 34.16 0.34 23.39
N LYS A 53 33.11 1.14 23.58
CA LYS A 53 32.06 1.46 22.59
C LYS A 53 31.38 0.25 21.94
N SER A 54 31.54 -0.94 22.50
CA SER A 54 30.99 -2.20 21.97
C SER A 54 29.46 -2.21 21.98
N LEU A 55 28.87 -1.57 22.99
CA LEU A 55 27.42 -1.51 23.16
C LEU A 55 26.78 -0.40 22.32
N ALA A 56 27.55 0.61 21.89
CA ALA A 56 27.04 1.70 21.07
C ALA A 56 26.57 1.19 19.69
N THR A 57 27.31 0.24 19.11
CA THR A 57 26.93 -0.46 17.87
C THR A 57 25.66 -1.28 18.03
N GLU A 58 25.48 -1.98 19.15
CA GLU A 58 24.27 -2.77 19.42
C GLU A 58 23.03 -1.88 19.60
N VAL A 59 23.16 -0.77 20.33
CA VAL A 59 22.08 0.20 20.52
C VAL A 59 21.69 0.87 19.20
N ALA A 60 22.65 1.13 18.30
CA ALA A 60 22.37 1.64 16.96
C ALA A 60 21.57 0.65 16.09
N LEU A 61 21.71 -0.65 16.30
CA LEU A 61 20.95 -1.68 15.58
C LEU A 61 19.50 -1.83 16.07
N LEU A 62 19.16 -1.32 17.25
CA LEU A 62 17.79 -1.30 17.78
C LEU A 62 16.89 -0.23 17.13
N THR A 63 17.34 0.41 16.05
CA THR A 63 16.63 1.49 15.38
C THR A 63 15.19 1.06 15.02
N PRO A 64 14.15 1.79 15.47
CA PRO A 64 12.77 1.35 15.28
C PRO A 64 12.37 1.50 13.82
N GLY A 65 12.06 0.38 13.17
CA GLY A 65 11.34 0.40 11.90
C GLY A 65 12.19 0.35 10.64
N GLN A 66 13.42 -0.19 10.68
CA GLN A 66 13.89 -0.89 9.50
C GLN A 66 12.94 -2.08 9.29
N ARG A 67 11.92 -1.86 8.45
CA ARG A 67 11.27 -2.96 7.78
C ARG A 67 12.39 -3.69 7.07
N MET A 68 12.76 -4.88 7.55
CA MET A 68 13.48 -5.83 6.72
C MET A 68 12.56 -6.06 5.52
N GLY A 69 12.79 -5.31 4.45
CA GLY A 69 12.19 -5.60 3.16
C GLY A 69 12.72 -6.96 2.81
N GLY A 70 11.88 -8.00 2.94
CA GLY A 70 12.27 -9.34 2.52
C GLY A 70 12.81 -9.24 1.09
N GLY A 71 14.04 -9.69 0.88
CA GLY A 71 14.78 -9.62 -0.37
C GLY A 71 14.19 -10.47 -1.50
N GLY A 72 12.89 -10.74 -1.47
CA GLY A 72 12.17 -11.35 -2.57
C GLY A 72 11.88 -10.33 -3.67
N PRO A 73 11.67 -10.78 -4.92
CA PRO A 73 11.21 -9.90 -5.98
C PRO A 73 9.94 -9.19 -5.51
N SER A 74 9.89 -7.87 -5.71
CA SER A 74 8.69 -7.08 -5.43
C SER A 74 7.51 -7.79 -6.09
N LYS A 75 6.40 -7.98 -5.35
CA LYS A 75 5.16 -8.54 -5.93
C LYS A 75 4.82 -7.84 -7.24
N LEU A 76 5.07 -6.52 -7.32
CA LEU A 76 4.87 -5.77 -8.55
C LEU A 76 5.65 -6.31 -9.75
N LYS A 77 6.91 -6.71 -9.57
CA LYS A 77 7.76 -7.25 -10.64
C LYS A 77 7.20 -8.59 -11.14
N VAL A 78 6.81 -9.48 -10.24
CA VAL A 78 6.20 -10.78 -10.59
C VAL A 78 4.95 -10.58 -11.45
N PHE A 79 4.08 -9.63 -11.07
CA PHE A 79 2.88 -9.35 -11.85
C PHE A 79 3.14 -8.61 -13.16
N VAL A 80 4.19 -7.78 -13.25
CA VAL A 80 4.65 -7.23 -14.53
C VAL A 80 5.02 -8.36 -15.48
N ASP A 81 5.88 -9.28 -15.04
CA ASP A 81 6.34 -10.39 -15.86
C ASP A 81 5.16 -11.31 -16.26
N LEU A 82 4.25 -11.58 -15.32
CA LEU A 82 3.03 -12.37 -15.55
C LEU A 82 2.14 -11.77 -16.64
N PHE A 83 1.86 -10.45 -16.59
CA PHE A 83 0.97 -9.78 -17.55
C PHE A 83 1.64 -9.45 -18.88
N ILE A 84 2.97 -9.35 -18.92
CA ILE A 84 3.72 -9.25 -20.19
C ILE A 84 3.70 -10.61 -20.90
N ALA A 85 3.90 -11.70 -20.14
CA ALA A 85 3.88 -13.06 -20.69
C ALA A 85 2.46 -13.51 -21.07
N ASN A 86 1.45 -13.07 -20.31
CA ASN A 86 0.06 -13.46 -20.50
C ASN A 86 -0.82 -12.20 -20.56
N SER A 87 -1.43 -11.94 -21.71
CA SER A 87 -2.35 -10.80 -21.88
C SER A 87 -3.59 -10.91 -21.00
N GLU A 88 -3.97 -12.12 -20.61
CA GLU A 88 -5.11 -12.41 -19.75
C GLU A 88 -4.76 -13.45 -18.70
N VAL A 89 -5.21 -13.23 -17.47
CA VAL A 89 -4.96 -14.11 -16.34
C VAL A 89 -6.21 -14.24 -15.49
N ASN A 90 -6.62 -15.47 -15.20
CA ASN A 90 -7.80 -15.74 -14.39
C ASN A 90 -7.54 -15.43 -12.89
N GLY A 91 -8.52 -14.84 -12.22
CA GLY A 91 -8.47 -14.46 -10.81
C GLY A 91 -8.31 -15.66 -9.87
N LEU A 92 -8.98 -16.78 -10.16
CA LEU A 92 -8.84 -18.02 -9.40
C LEU A 92 -7.42 -18.59 -9.52
N GLN A 93 -6.82 -18.52 -10.72
CA GLN A 93 -5.44 -18.96 -10.93
C GLN A 93 -4.46 -18.07 -10.15
N ILE A 94 -4.65 -16.75 -10.18
CA ILE A 94 -3.84 -15.81 -9.36
C ILE A 94 -3.94 -16.16 -7.87
N TYR A 95 -5.14 -16.51 -7.40
CA TYR A 95 -5.33 -16.92 -6.02
C TYR A 95 -4.62 -18.23 -5.69
N GLN A 96 -4.68 -19.24 -6.57
CA GLN A 96 -4.02 -20.53 -6.37
C GLN A 96 -2.49 -20.39 -6.39
N ASP A 97 -1.94 -19.67 -7.36
CA ASP A 97 -0.50 -19.56 -7.57
C ASP A 97 0.18 -18.61 -6.58
N PHE A 98 -0.51 -17.54 -6.16
CA PHE A 98 0.10 -16.46 -5.37
C PHE A 98 -0.59 -16.19 -4.03
N GLY A 99 -1.72 -16.83 -3.73
CA GLY A 99 -2.50 -16.58 -2.52
C GLY A 99 -3.09 -15.16 -2.46
N ILE A 100 -3.30 -14.53 -3.62
CA ILE A 100 -3.71 -13.13 -3.72
C ILE A 100 -5.19 -13.04 -4.10
N GLY A 101 -5.99 -12.43 -3.23
CA GLY A 101 -7.39 -12.14 -3.50
C GLY A 101 -7.61 -10.83 -4.26
N GLN A 102 -8.84 -10.60 -4.69
CA GLN A 102 -9.26 -9.45 -5.51
C GLN A 102 -8.91 -8.08 -4.88
N SER A 103 -8.99 -7.95 -3.55
CA SER A 103 -8.71 -6.69 -2.84
C SER A 103 -7.24 -6.27 -2.95
N ASP A 104 -6.33 -7.23 -2.91
CA ASP A 104 -4.90 -7.00 -3.09
C ASP A 104 -4.55 -6.89 -4.57
N MET A 105 -5.19 -7.66 -5.44
CA MET A 105 -5.00 -7.54 -6.88
C MET A 105 -5.41 -6.16 -7.40
N ARG A 106 -6.48 -5.55 -6.85
CA ARG A 106 -6.86 -4.15 -7.13
C ARG A 106 -5.77 -3.15 -6.74
N LYS A 107 -4.99 -3.42 -5.69
CA LYS A 107 -3.83 -2.57 -5.31
C LYS A 107 -2.67 -2.78 -6.27
N ILE A 108 -2.43 -4.02 -6.68
CA ILE A 108 -1.37 -4.37 -7.63
C ILE A 108 -1.65 -3.74 -8.99
N ALA A 109 -2.85 -3.89 -9.54
CA ALA A 109 -3.29 -3.27 -10.80
C ALA A 109 -3.09 -1.74 -10.79
N ARG A 110 -3.46 -1.07 -9.69
CA ARG A 110 -3.17 0.37 -9.53
C ARG A 110 -1.68 0.68 -9.49
N ASN A 111 -0.87 -0.16 -8.82
CA ASN A 111 0.58 0.05 -8.75
C ASN A 111 1.27 -0.21 -10.09
N LEU A 112 0.74 -1.06 -10.97
CA LEU A 112 1.24 -1.27 -12.34
C LEU A 112 1.15 0.01 -13.18
N ILE A 113 0.21 0.90 -12.85
CA ILE A 113 0.05 2.20 -13.48
C ILE A 113 0.82 3.29 -12.70
N LYS A 114 0.71 3.28 -11.36
CA LYS A 114 1.24 4.37 -10.52
C LYS A 114 2.76 4.35 -10.33
N ARG A 115 3.39 3.16 -10.27
CA ARG A 115 4.80 3.01 -9.88
C ARG A 115 5.74 2.81 -11.06
N GLN A 116 5.20 2.55 -12.26
CA GLN A 116 6.00 2.42 -13.47
C GLN A 116 6.29 3.80 -14.07
N SER A 117 7.36 3.89 -14.86
CA SER A 117 7.55 5.04 -15.76
C SER A 117 6.38 5.12 -16.74
N PRO A 118 6.00 6.32 -17.24
CA PRO A 118 4.83 6.48 -18.11
C PRO A 118 4.78 5.47 -19.26
N GLU A 119 5.88 5.30 -19.99
CA GLU A 119 5.99 4.37 -21.12
C GLU A 119 5.81 2.89 -20.76
N LYS A 120 5.98 2.51 -19.48
CA LYS A 120 5.91 1.13 -18.99
C LYS A 120 4.67 0.86 -18.15
N ARG A 121 3.72 1.79 -18.10
CA ARG A 121 2.45 1.57 -17.39
C ARG A 121 1.70 0.43 -18.06
N ILE A 122 1.18 -0.49 -17.24
CA ILE A 122 0.37 -1.61 -17.73
C ILE A 122 -1.07 -1.39 -17.28
N TRP A 123 -1.98 -1.24 -18.25
CA TRP A 123 -3.38 -0.94 -18.03
C TRP A 123 -4.18 -2.22 -17.90
N VAL A 124 -4.32 -2.73 -16.66
CA VAL A 124 -5.01 -4.00 -16.38
C VAL A 124 -6.45 -3.77 -15.93
N HIS A 125 -7.40 -4.27 -16.71
CA HIS A 125 -8.83 -4.28 -16.36
C HIS A 125 -9.24 -5.62 -15.76
N TYR A 126 -10.15 -5.60 -14.81
CA TYR A 126 -10.74 -6.81 -14.24
C TYR A 126 -12.19 -6.94 -14.71
N ASP A 127 -12.49 -8.00 -15.45
CA ASP A 127 -13.85 -8.37 -15.79
C ASP A 127 -14.46 -9.27 -14.71
N LYS A 128 -15.55 -8.79 -14.11
CA LYS A 128 -16.27 -9.49 -13.05
C LYS A 128 -17.08 -10.67 -13.57
N ALA A 129 -17.51 -10.66 -14.84
CA ALA A 129 -18.33 -11.74 -15.39
C ALA A 129 -17.50 -13.02 -15.59
N SER A 130 -16.27 -12.86 -16.08
CA SER A 130 -15.34 -13.96 -16.36
C SER A 130 -14.28 -14.19 -15.28
N ASP A 131 -14.30 -13.41 -14.20
CA ASP A 131 -13.26 -13.37 -13.16
C ASP A 131 -11.84 -13.29 -13.73
N THR A 132 -11.63 -12.45 -14.75
CA THR A 132 -10.38 -12.42 -15.53
C THR A 132 -9.77 -11.02 -15.55
N TYR A 133 -8.44 -10.95 -15.35
CA TYR A 133 -7.65 -9.74 -15.49
C TYR A 133 -7.05 -9.69 -16.90
N SER A 134 -7.35 -8.64 -17.66
CA SER A 134 -6.88 -8.44 -19.02
C SER A 134 -6.05 -7.17 -19.16
N VAL A 135 -4.94 -7.26 -19.89
CA VAL A 135 -4.13 -6.10 -20.28
C VAL A 135 -4.83 -5.39 -21.43
N LYS A 136 -5.30 -4.16 -21.20
CA LYS A 136 -5.95 -3.32 -22.22
C LYS A 136 -4.97 -2.45 -23.00
N GLY A 137 -3.76 -2.27 -22.47
CA GLY A 137 -2.71 -1.50 -23.14
C GLY A 137 -1.45 -1.41 -22.29
N VAL A 138 -0.35 -1.01 -22.94
CA VAL A 138 0.92 -0.67 -22.31
C VAL A 138 1.36 0.68 -22.87
N GLY A 139 1.69 1.63 -22.01
CA GLY A 139 2.14 2.97 -22.44
C GLY A 139 1.66 4.10 -21.55
N SER A 140 2.10 5.32 -21.86
CA SER A 140 1.82 6.52 -21.06
C SER A 140 0.34 6.80 -20.91
N GLU A 141 -0.42 6.64 -22.00
CA GLU A 141 -1.81 7.03 -22.09
C GLU A 141 -2.76 5.87 -21.75
N PRO A 142 -3.90 6.18 -21.12
CA PRO A 142 -4.95 5.20 -20.91
C PRO A 142 -5.53 4.72 -22.26
N PRO A 143 -5.84 3.42 -22.40
CA PRO A 143 -6.51 2.91 -23.59
C PRO A 143 -7.93 3.51 -23.74
N GLU A 144 -8.45 3.49 -24.97
CA GLU A 144 -9.77 4.07 -25.27
C GLU A 144 -10.87 3.47 -24.37
N GLY A 145 -11.73 4.34 -23.82
CA GLY A 145 -12.82 3.92 -22.93
C GLY A 145 -12.37 3.48 -21.53
N TRP A 146 -11.14 3.81 -21.10
CA TRP A 146 -10.66 3.45 -19.77
C TRP A 146 -11.46 4.11 -18.64
N THR A 147 -12.07 3.28 -17.79
CA THR A 147 -12.85 3.69 -16.61
C THR A 147 -12.13 3.42 -15.29
N GLY A 148 -10.90 2.91 -15.35
CA GLY A 148 -10.11 2.53 -14.18
C GLY A 148 -9.34 3.70 -13.57
N TYR A 149 -8.42 3.38 -12.65
CA TYR A 149 -7.52 4.38 -12.07
C TYR A 149 -6.66 5.03 -13.16
N ARG A 150 -6.58 6.37 -13.14
CA ARG A 150 -5.62 7.18 -13.90
C ARG A 150 -4.72 7.95 -12.92
N PRO A 151 -3.40 8.04 -13.15
CA PRO A 151 -2.53 8.95 -12.41
C PRO A 151 -3.00 10.40 -12.61
N VAL A 152 -2.94 11.22 -11.55
CA VAL A 152 -3.16 12.66 -11.67
C VAL A 152 -1.91 13.24 -12.35
N GLU A 153 -2.09 13.86 -13.51
CA GLU A 153 -1.01 14.54 -14.23
C GLU A 153 -0.97 16.01 -13.80
N VAL A 154 0.18 16.67 -13.97
CA VAL A 154 0.37 18.07 -13.53
C VAL A 154 -0.64 19.00 -14.21
N ASP A 155 -1.02 18.65 -15.45
CA ASP A 155 -2.00 19.38 -16.26
C ASP A 155 -3.44 19.24 -15.74
N ASP A 156 -3.73 18.25 -14.88
CA ASP A 156 -5.04 18.09 -14.24
C ASP A 156 -5.21 18.99 -13.00
N VAL A 157 -4.15 19.69 -12.58
CA VAL A 157 -4.18 20.59 -11.44
C VAL A 157 -4.43 22.01 -11.95
N GLU A 158 -5.70 22.41 -12.03
CA GLU A 158 -6.06 23.82 -12.16
C GLU A 158 -5.50 24.57 -10.93
N ILE A 159 -4.47 25.39 -11.17
CA ILE A 159 -3.94 26.30 -10.15
C ILE A 159 -5.00 27.39 -9.96
N ILE A 160 -5.78 27.27 -8.89
CA ILE A 160 -6.70 28.31 -8.40
C ILE A 160 -5.89 29.40 -7.69
#